data_AF-A0A955XDW7-F1
#
_entry.id   AF-A0A955XDW7-F1
#
_cell.length_a   1.000
_cell.length_b   1.000
_cell.length_c   1.000
_cell.angle_alpha   90.00
_cell.angle_beta   90.00
_cell.angle_gamma   90.00
#
_symmetry.space_group_name_H-M   'P 1'
#
loop_
_entity.id
_entity.type
_entity.pdbx_description
1 polymer ?
#
loop_
_entity_poly.entity_id
_entity_poly.type
_entity_poly.pdbx_seq_one_letter_code
_entity_poly.pdbx_strand_id
1 'polypeptide(L)'
;MKVISASTRPAQPAAAQGAQAPRAGRGDAQQRYQRLFKTVEAQQYALQSAMLGVLQRVERGEGPTGSALPSFAANIFTGFRQGGQGNCVTVAAIKAAMTRFGTGGVFKSVRFDDAGNAQIWMRDGVRLSLSAQERALAARYSGFSGRDPRLLSYAQFYYAAAAKRAQLGGNDGLRGMSYARALGSLNDGEYTDEGLRWLGLANHIRPISPHWGNVARYTAVVGSNTGHAMFVSRGWVERYGQASAGQWGIHRTYALE
;
A
#
# COMPACT_ATOMS: atom_id res chain seq x y z
N MET A 1 12.58 14.90 -19.60
CA MET A 1 13.41 13.89 -20.31
C MET A 1 13.56 12.68 -19.40
N LYS A 2 12.82 11.58 -19.67
CA LYS A 2 12.98 10.30 -18.96
C LYS A 2 14.17 9.56 -19.62
N VAL A 3 15.19 9.21 -18.83
CA VAL A 3 16.41 8.54 -19.32
C VAL A 3 16.13 7.04 -19.47
N ILE A 4 16.35 6.52 -20.67
CA ILE A 4 16.19 5.11 -21.03
C ILE A 4 17.56 4.43 -20.87
N SER A 5 17.67 3.46 -19.97
CA SER A 5 18.82 2.55 -19.94
C SER A 5 18.41 1.17 -20.44
N ALA A 6 19.26 0.59 -21.29
CA ALA A 6 19.02 -0.64 -22.03
C ALA A 6 19.74 -1.84 -21.41
N SER A 7 19.07 -2.99 -21.55
CA SER A 7 19.61 -4.35 -21.77
C SER A 7 20.37 -5.08 -20.65
N THR A 8 19.84 -6.24 -20.24
CA THR A 8 20.33 -7.57 -20.72
C THR A 8 19.43 -8.70 -20.17
N ARG A 9 19.09 -9.68 -21.02
CA ARG A 9 18.32 -10.89 -20.67
C ARG A 9 19.26 -11.99 -20.16
N PRO A 10 18.94 -12.70 -19.06
CA PRO A 10 19.50 -14.02 -18.81
C PRO A 10 18.58 -15.15 -19.33
N ALA A 11 19.21 -16.28 -19.68
CA ALA A 11 18.64 -17.47 -20.27
C ALA A 11 17.63 -18.22 -19.37
N GLN A 12 16.69 -18.92 -20.01
CA GLN A 12 15.71 -19.81 -19.36
C GLN A 12 16.34 -21.16 -18.98
N PRO A 13 16.08 -21.70 -17.77
CA PRO A 13 16.37 -23.10 -17.46
C PRO A 13 15.20 -24.03 -17.85
N ALA A 14 15.57 -25.26 -18.20
CA ALA A 14 14.72 -26.34 -18.70
C ALA A 14 13.63 -26.81 -17.70
N ALA A 15 12.53 -27.30 -18.25
CA ALA A 15 11.36 -27.79 -17.53
C ALA A 15 11.63 -29.10 -16.77
N ALA A 16 11.44 -29.09 -15.45
CA ALA A 16 11.30 -30.30 -14.64
C ALA A 16 9.81 -30.64 -14.46
N GLN A 17 9.45 -31.88 -14.78
CA GLN A 17 8.11 -32.42 -14.66
C GLN A 17 7.81 -32.86 -13.22
N GLY A 18 6.61 -32.53 -12.74
CA GLY A 18 5.77 -33.46 -11.95
C GLY A 18 6.02 -33.61 -10.45
N ALA A 19 5.52 -32.69 -9.63
CA ALA A 19 5.04 -33.01 -8.29
C ALA A 19 3.73 -32.24 -8.02
N GLN A 20 2.60 -32.96 -7.95
CA GLN A 20 1.30 -32.38 -7.64
C GLN A 20 1.22 -32.04 -6.16
N ALA A 21 1.20 -30.74 -5.84
CA ALA A 21 0.89 -30.25 -4.51
C ALA A 21 -0.60 -30.51 -4.17
N PRO A 22 -0.94 -30.79 -2.90
CA PRO A 22 -2.32 -31.06 -2.49
C PRO A 22 -3.21 -29.83 -2.72
N ARG A 23 -4.36 -30.05 -3.36
CA ARG A 23 -5.37 -29.01 -3.62
C ARG A 23 -6.05 -28.61 -2.30
N ALA A 24 -5.76 -27.40 -1.81
CA ALA A 24 -6.52 -26.80 -0.73
C ALA A 24 -7.99 -26.57 -1.16
N GLY A 25 -8.94 -27.00 -0.33
CA GLY A 25 -10.38 -26.95 -0.62
C GLY A 25 -10.96 -25.54 -0.66
N ARG A 26 -11.95 -25.31 -1.53
CA ARG A 26 -12.57 -24.00 -1.86
C ARG A 26 -13.14 -23.23 -0.65
N GLY A 27 -13.61 -23.92 0.38
CA GLY A 27 -14.08 -23.28 1.63
C GLY A 27 -12.96 -22.66 2.46
N ASP A 28 -11.73 -23.16 2.30
CA ASP A 28 -10.58 -22.78 3.13
C ASP A 28 -10.04 -21.40 2.72
N ALA A 29 -10.10 -21.03 1.42
CA ALA A 29 -9.63 -19.73 0.95
C ALA A 29 -10.51 -18.57 1.46
N GLN A 30 -11.83 -18.68 1.30
CA GLN A 30 -12.77 -17.66 1.78
C GLN A 30 -12.78 -17.56 3.30
N GLN A 31 -12.73 -18.69 4.00
CA GLN A 31 -12.65 -18.70 5.47
C GLN A 31 -11.31 -18.17 5.99
N ARG A 32 -10.18 -18.42 5.30
CA ARG A 32 -8.89 -17.79 5.64
C ARG A 32 -8.96 -16.28 5.46
N TYR A 33 -9.49 -15.79 4.34
CA TYR A 33 -9.67 -14.35 4.12
C TYR A 33 -10.62 -13.71 5.14
N GLN A 34 -11.78 -14.30 5.42
CA GLN A 34 -12.73 -13.76 6.40
C GLN A 34 -12.19 -13.80 7.83
N ARG A 35 -11.46 -14.86 8.22
CA ARG A 35 -10.76 -14.92 9.52
C ARG A 35 -9.65 -13.89 9.60
N LEU A 36 -8.87 -13.69 8.53
CA LEU A 36 -7.84 -12.65 8.43
C LEU A 36 -8.43 -11.24 8.64
N PHE A 37 -9.59 -10.93 8.06
CA PHE A 37 -10.25 -9.64 8.21
C PHE A 37 -10.75 -9.37 9.64
N LYS A 38 -11.45 -10.34 10.25
CA LYS A 38 -12.02 -10.17 11.60
C LYS A 38 -10.96 -10.01 12.69
N THR A 39 -9.84 -10.75 12.62
CA THR A 39 -8.77 -10.62 13.62
C THR A 39 -8.05 -9.27 13.53
N VAL A 40 -8.00 -8.66 12.34
CA VAL A 40 -7.28 -7.39 12.14
C VAL A 40 -8.14 -6.17 12.50
N GLU A 41 -9.47 -6.23 12.31
CA GLU A 41 -10.37 -5.20 12.84
C GLU A 41 -10.27 -5.07 14.36
N ALA A 42 -10.24 -6.21 15.08
CA ALA A 42 -10.07 -6.21 16.53
C ALA A 42 -8.71 -5.61 16.96
N GLN A 43 -7.63 -5.89 16.22
CA GLN A 43 -6.32 -5.27 16.45
C GLN A 43 -6.33 -3.77 16.16
N GLN A 44 -7.13 -3.31 15.20
CA GLN A 44 -7.25 -1.90 14.85
C GLN A 44 -8.02 -1.06 15.86
N TYR A 45 -9.06 -1.61 16.50
CA TYR A 45 -9.70 -0.95 17.63
C TYR A 45 -8.72 -0.79 18.82
N ALA A 46 -7.92 -1.82 19.11
CA ALA A 46 -6.92 -1.75 20.17
C ALA A 46 -5.84 -0.67 19.91
N LEU A 47 -5.47 -0.46 18.64
CA LEU A 47 -4.56 0.61 18.22
C LEU A 47 -5.11 2.02 18.42
N GLN A 48 -6.37 2.23 18.03
CA GLN A 48 -6.99 3.54 18.15
C GLN A 48 -7.04 3.96 19.62
N SER A 49 -7.39 3.02 20.50
CA SER A 49 -7.39 3.21 21.95
C SER A 49 -6.00 3.44 22.55
N ALA A 50 -4.99 2.65 22.15
CA ALA A 50 -3.61 2.84 22.62
C ALA A 50 -2.99 4.18 22.15
N MET A 51 -3.37 4.64 20.96
CA MET A 51 -2.85 5.86 20.36
C MET A 51 -3.52 7.13 20.88
N LEU A 52 -4.77 7.05 21.37
CA LEU A 52 -5.44 8.10 22.13
C LEU A 52 -4.63 8.50 23.39
N GLY A 53 -4.07 7.53 24.11
CA GLY A 53 -3.21 7.81 25.29
C GLY A 53 -1.84 8.44 24.96
N VAL A 54 -1.37 8.31 23.70
CA VAL A 54 -0.17 9.04 23.22
C VAL A 54 -0.54 10.47 22.82
N LEU A 55 -1.71 10.65 22.18
CA LEU A 55 -2.22 11.97 21.77
C LEU A 55 -2.46 12.89 22.98
N GLN A 56 -3.06 12.38 24.04
CA GLN A 56 -3.29 13.13 25.28
C GLN A 56 -1.98 13.61 25.96
N ARG A 57 -0.84 12.98 25.68
CA ARG A 57 0.48 13.43 26.19
C ARG A 57 1.09 14.49 25.29
N VAL A 58 1.03 14.31 23.97
CA VAL A 58 1.47 15.32 23.00
C VAL A 58 0.66 16.62 23.14
N GLU A 59 -0.64 16.54 23.38
CA GLU A 59 -1.51 17.69 23.63
C GLU A 59 -1.17 18.42 24.94
N ARG A 60 -0.56 17.73 25.91
CA ARG A 60 -0.06 18.32 27.16
C ARG A 60 1.37 18.86 27.05
N GLY A 61 1.95 18.90 25.84
CA GLY A 61 3.32 19.36 25.62
C GLY A 61 4.39 18.36 26.10
N GLU A 62 3.98 17.18 26.55
CA GLU A 62 4.88 16.08 26.85
C GLU A 62 5.23 15.40 25.53
N GLY A 63 6.37 15.80 24.95
CA GLY A 63 6.95 15.07 23.83
C GLY A 63 7.11 13.58 24.18
N PRO A 64 7.06 12.65 23.22
CA PRO A 64 7.10 11.22 23.51
C PRO A 64 8.38 10.86 24.28
N THR A 65 8.26 10.69 25.59
CA THR A 65 9.32 10.18 26.47
C THR A 65 9.32 8.66 26.36
N GLY A 66 9.91 8.15 25.28
CA GLY A 66 10.06 6.71 25.04
C GLY A 66 10.11 6.36 23.57
N SER A 67 11.13 5.62 23.17
CA SER A 67 11.44 5.11 21.82
C SER A 67 10.44 4.09 21.25
N ALA A 68 9.28 3.88 21.89
CA ALA A 68 8.38 2.79 21.53
C ALA A 68 7.09 3.31 20.88
N LEU A 69 7.03 3.23 19.55
CA LEU A 69 5.74 3.14 18.84
C LEU A 69 4.97 1.92 19.38
N PRO A 70 3.65 1.99 19.61
CA PRO A 70 2.84 0.80 19.90
C PRO A 70 3.12 -0.28 18.83
N SER A 71 3.24 -1.54 19.23
CA SER A 71 3.80 -2.62 18.39
C SER A 71 3.18 -2.77 16.99
N PHE A 72 1.90 -2.44 16.82
CA PHE A 72 1.24 -2.45 15.51
C PHE A 72 1.39 -1.11 14.75
N ALA A 73 1.45 0.04 15.42
CA ALA A 73 1.86 1.30 14.77
C ALA A 73 3.32 1.23 14.29
N ALA A 74 4.20 0.52 15.00
CA ALA A 74 5.54 0.18 14.52
C ALA A 74 5.50 -0.74 13.28
N ASN A 75 4.45 -1.57 13.15
CA ASN A 75 4.33 -2.57 12.10
C ASN A 75 3.93 -1.98 10.74
N ILE A 76 3.12 -0.91 10.66
CA ILE A 76 2.82 -0.32 9.34
C ILE A 76 4.05 0.36 8.71
N PHE A 77 4.93 0.96 9.53
CA PHE A 77 6.16 1.59 9.05
C PHE A 77 7.19 0.55 8.56
N THR A 78 7.33 -0.56 9.29
CA THR A 78 8.44 -1.51 9.13
C THR A 78 8.04 -2.89 8.60
N GLY A 79 6.74 -3.19 8.54
CA GLY A 79 6.20 -4.51 8.22
C GLY A 79 6.34 -4.88 6.75
N PHE A 80 6.27 -3.89 5.85
CA PHE A 80 6.64 -4.00 4.44
C PHE A 80 7.27 -2.69 3.94
N ARG A 81 8.00 -2.75 2.84
CA ARG A 81 8.63 -1.61 2.16
C ARG A 81 8.76 -1.86 0.66
N GLN A 82 9.06 -0.80 -0.09
CA GLN A 82 9.51 -0.96 -1.47
C GLN A 82 10.81 -1.76 -1.55
N GLY A 83 11.00 -2.48 -2.65
CA GLY A 83 12.31 -3.02 -3.05
C GLY A 83 13.08 -2.03 -3.93
N GLY A 84 13.82 -2.53 -4.90
CA GLY A 84 14.58 -1.70 -5.86
C GLY A 84 13.75 -1.02 -6.96
N GLN A 85 12.43 -1.11 -6.91
CA GLN A 85 11.53 -0.51 -7.92
C GLN A 85 11.17 0.94 -7.55
N GLY A 86 10.77 1.75 -8.54
CA GLY A 86 10.36 3.16 -8.38
C GLY A 86 8.95 3.37 -7.81
N ASN A 87 8.37 2.37 -7.14
CA ASN A 87 6.98 2.38 -6.66
C ASN A 87 6.78 3.01 -5.27
N CYS A 88 7.66 3.93 -4.87
CA CYS A 88 7.60 4.61 -3.57
C CYS A 88 6.25 5.28 -3.29
N VAL A 89 5.66 5.92 -4.31
CA VAL A 89 4.33 6.55 -4.23
C VAL A 89 3.27 5.52 -3.88
N THR A 90 3.27 4.38 -4.57
CA THR A 90 2.29 3.32 -4.33
C THR A 90 2.45 2.71 -2.93
N VAL A 91 3.68 2.52 -2.46
CA VAL A 91 3.95 2.05 -1.07
C VAL A 91 3.43 3.05 -0.04
N ALA A 92 3.76 4.33 -0.20
CA ALA A 92 3.31 5.38 0.71
C ALA A 92 1.78 5.48 0.73
N ALA A 93 1.14 5.40 -0.45
CA ALA A 93 -0.31 5.41 -0.61
C ALA A 93 -0.97 4.20 0.08
N ILE A 94 -0.41 2.99 -0.09
CA ILE A 94 -0.92 1.79 0.58
C ILE A 94 -0.83 1.92 2.10
N LYS A 95 0.31 2.39 2.64
CA LYS A 95 0.48 2.58 4.09
C LYS A 95 -0.49 3.63 4.65
N ALA A 96 -0.66 4.74 3.95
CA ALA A 96 -1.65 5.76 4.30
C ALA A 96 -3.07 5.18 4.30
N ALA A 97 -3.44 4.45 3.24
CA ALA A 97 -4.76 3.86 3.09
C ALA A 97 -5.05 2.81 4.17
N MET A 98 -4.09 1.92 4.46
CA MET A 98 -4.19 0.94 5.54
C MET A 98 -4.31 1.62 6.91
N THR A 99 -3.64 2.76 7.09
CA THR A 99 -3.73 3.51 8.36
C THR A 99 -5.08 4.21 8.50
N ARG A 100 -5.64 4.75 7.41
CA ARG A 100 -6.95 5.45 7.44
C ARG A 100 -8.12 4.49 7.54
N PHE A 101 -8.15 3.47 6.68
CA PHE A 101 -9.31 2.60 6.48
C PHE A 101 -9.12 1.19 7.04
N GLY A 102 -7.92 0.89 7.52
CA GLY A 102 -7.53 -0.40 8.05
C GLY A 102 -6.88 -1.33 7.04
N THR A 103 -6.07 -2.24 7.56
CA THR A 103 -5.22 -3.16 6.76
C THR A 103 -6.01 -3.97 5.73
N GLY A 104 -7.27 -4.33 6.03
CA GLY A 104 -8.19 -4.97 5.08
C GLY A 104 -9.21 -4.01 4.46
N GLY A 105 -9.45 -2.85 5.07
CA GLY A 105 -10.57 -1.96 4.77
C GLY A 105 -10.30 -0.90 3.70
N VAL A 106 -9.16 -0.92 3.00
CA VAL A 106 -8.85 0.09 1.98
C VAL A 106 -9.95 0.20 0.91
N PHE A 107 -10.45 -0.93 0.41
CA PHE A 107 -11.57 -0.95 -0.53
C PHE A 107 -12.92 -1.01 0.18
N LYS A 108 -13.97 -0.49 -0.47
CA LYS A 108 -15.33 -0.53 0.05
C LYS A 108 -15.83 -1.96 0.23
N SER A 109 -15.50 -2.86 -0.69
CA SER A 109 -15.70 -4.30 -0.50
C SER A 109 -14.77 -5.14 -1.38
N VAL A 110 -14.41 -6.32 -0.90
CA VAL A 110 -13.73 -7.36 -1.68
C VAL A 110 -14.51 -8.66 -1.52
N ARG A 111 -14.83 -9.32 -2.63
CA ARG A 111 -15.48 -10.64 -2.66
C ARG A 111 -14.72 -11.55 -3.62
N PHE A 112 -14.68 -12.85 -3.35
CA PHE A 112 -14.12 -13.81 -4.29
C PHE A 112 -15.26 -14.55 -4.99
N ASP A 113 -15.13 -14.77 -6.30
CA ASP A 113 -16.05 -15.64 -7.06
C ASP A 113 -15.60 -17.11 -6.99
N ASP A 114 -16.41 -18.00 -7.58
CA ASP A 114 -16.16 -19.44 -7.58
C ASP A 114 -14.89 -19.86 -8.33
N ALA A 115 -14.41 -19.01 -9.24
CA ALA A 115 -13.15 -19.18 -9.96
C ALA A 115 -11.94 -18.61 -9.18
N GLY A 116 -12.17 -18.00 -8.01
CA GLY A 116 -11.14 -17.40 -7.17
C GLY A 116 -10.66 -16.02 -7.65
N ASN A 117 -11.43 -15.33 -8.50
CA ASN A 117 -11.15 -13.94 -8.85
C ASN A 117 -11.67 -13.01 -7.76
N ALA A 118 -10.92 -11.96 -7.46
CA ALA A 118 -11.31 -10.96 -6.49
C ALA A 118 -12.12 -9.86 -7.18
N GLN A 119 -13.40 -9.76 -6.84
CA GLN A 119 -14.32 -8.70 -7.21
C GLN A 119 -14.17 -7.56 -6.19
N ILE A 120 -13.66 -6.42 -6.65
CA ILE A 120 -13.30 -5.28 -5.82
C ILE A 120 -14.24 -4.11 -6.13
N TRP A 121 -14.77 -3.50 -5.07
CA TRP A 121 -15.45 -2.20 -5.14
C TRP A 121 -14.61 -1.17 -4.40
N MET A 122 -14.09 -0.20 -5.13
CA MET A 122 -13.28 0.90 -4.62
C MET A 122 -14.14 1.99 -3.99
N ARG A 123 -13.51 2.87 -3.21
CA ARG A 123 -14.20 3.94 -2.47
C ARG A 123 -14.65 5.09 -3.36
N ASP A 124 -13.97 5.30 -4.49
CA ASP A 124 -14.37 6.21 -5.58
C ASP A 124 -15.52 5.66 -6.47
N GLY A 125 -16.05 4.48 -6.13
CA GLY A 125 -17.19 3.88 -6.83
C GLY A 125 -16.80 2.87 -7.92
N VAL A 126 -15.52 2.77 -8.27
CA VAL A 126 -15.05 1.91 -9.36
C VAL A 126 -15.12 0.44 -8.97
N ARG A 127 -15.47 -0.41 -9.93
CA ARG A 127 -15.48 -1.86 -9.78
C ARG A 127 -14.47 -2.50 -10.72
N LEU A 128 -13.72 -3.48 -10.22
CA LEU A 128 -12.77 -4.25 -11.02
C LEU A 128 -12.69 -5.70 -10.53
N SER A 129 -12.20 -6.58 -11.42
CA SER A 129 -11.90 -7.98 -11.10
C SER A 129 -10.41 -8.23 -11.22
N LEU A 130 -9.84 -8.99 -10.28
CA LEU A 130 -8.47 -9.48 -10.32
C LEU A 130 -8.44 -11.00 -10.35
N SER A 131 -7.81 -11.58 -11.36
CA SER A 131 -7.59 -13.02 -11.41
C SER A 131 -6.51 -13.47 -10.43
N ALA A 132 -6.46 -14.78 -10.14
CA ALA A 132 -5.36 -15.35 -9.36
C ALA A 132 -3.99 -15.13 -10.04
N GLN A 133 -3.94 -15.18 -11.37
CA GLN A 133 -2.73 -14.98 -12.16
C GLN A 133 -2.26 -13.52 -12.09
N GLU A 134 -3.17 -12.56 -12.14
CA GLU A 134 -2.87 -11.13 -12.00
C GLU A 134 -2.33 -10.79 -10.61
N ARG A 135 -2.90 -11.39 -9.56
CA ARG A 135 -2.38 -11.23 -8.19
C ARG A 135 -0.98 -11.82 -8.03
N ALA A 136 -0.75 -13.02 -8.58
CA ALA A 136 0.57 -13.66 -8.54
C ALA A 136 1.63 -12.86 -9.32
N LEU A 137 1.27 -12.34 -10.49
CA LEU A 137 2.15 -11.49 -11.29
C LEU A 137 2.49 -10.19 -10.55
N ALA A 138 1.48 -9.54 -9.96
CA ALA A 138 1.67 -8.30 -9.21
C ALA A 138 2.53 -8.48 -7.96
N ALA A 139 2.36 -9.60 -7.23
CA ALA A 139 3.22 -9.92 -6.09
C ALA A 139 4.70 -9.95 -6.50
N ARG A 140 5.03 -10.57 -7.64
CA ARG A 140 6.38 -10.61 -8.19
C ARG A 140 6.87 -9.23 -8.68
N TYR A 141 6.02 -8.50 -9.42
CA TYR A 141 6.39 -7.20 -10.01
C TYR A 141 6.51 -6.08 -8.98
N SER A 142 5.81 -6.16 -7.85
CA SER A 142 5.89 -5.15 -6.79
C SER A 142 7.31 -5.00 -6.24
N GLY A 143 8.08 -6.10 -6.21
CA GLY A 143 9.37 -6.13 -5.53
C GLY A 143 9.28 -5.78 -4.04
N PHE A 144 8.08 -5.78 -3.44
CA PHE A 144 7.92 -5.45 -2.02
C PHE A 144 8.61 -6.50 -1.15
N SER A 145 9.20 -6.04 -0.06
CA SER A 145 9.82 -6.89 0.96
C SER A 145 9.32 -6.52 2.33
N GLY A 146 9.31 -7.45 3.28
CA GLY A 146 8.75 -7.20 4.60
C GLY A 146 8.97 -8.37 5.55
N ARG A 147 9.03 -8.06 6.85
CA ARG A 147 9.12 -9.05 7.93
C ARG A 147 7.75 -9.55 8.40
N ASP A 148 6.69 -8.81 8.10
CA ASP A 148 5.32 -9.23 8.35
C ASP A 148 4.72 -9.81 7.06
N PRO A 149 4.62 -11.14 6.93
CA PRO A 149 4.12 -11.77 5.71
C PRO A 149 2.63 -11.46 5.46
N ARG A 150 1.84 -11.16 6.50
CA ARG A 150 0.43 -10.80 6.36
C ARG A 150 0.30 -9.39 5.80
N LEU A 151 0.99 -8.41 6.36
CA LEU A 151 0.99 -7.04 5.83
C LEU A 151 1.54 -6.99 4.41
N LEU A 152 2.61 -7.73 4.13
CA LEU A 152 3.16 -7.84 2.78
C LEU A 152 2.13 -8.40 1.79
N SER A 153 1.36 -9.43 2.17
CA SER A 153 0.31 -10.00 1.32
C SER A 153 -0.80 -8.99 1.01
N TYR A 154 -1.25 -8.22 2.01
CA TYR A 154 -2.22 -7.15 1.77
C TYR A 154 -1.66 -6.04 0.88
N ALA A 155 -0.41 -5.64 1.09
CA ALA A 155 0.24 -4.61 0.27
C ALA A 155 0.34 -5.05 -1.20
N GLN A 156 0.73 -6.30 -1.45
CA GLN A 156 0.77 -6.88 -2.81
C GLN A 156 -0.62 -6.96 -3.44
N PHE A 157 -1.65 -7.27 -2.66
CA PHE A 157 -3.04 -7.26 -3.14
C PHE A 157 -3.49 -5.85 -3.55
N TYR A 158 -3.19 -4.83 -2.74
CA TYR A 158 -3.51 -3.44 -3.07
C TYR A 158 -2.70 -2.92 -4.27
N TYR A 159 -1.44 -3.30 -4.38
CA TYR A 159 -0.63 -3.05 -5.57
C TYR A 159 -1.24 -3.67 -6.84
N ALA A 160 -1.71 -4.91 -6.77
CA ALA A 160 -2.38 -5.59 -7.88
C ALA A 160 -3.64 -4.82 -8.33
N ALA A 161 -4.47 -4.41 -7.37
CA ALA A 161 -5.69 -3.65 -7.66
C ALA A 161 -5.39 -2.26 -8.21
N ALA A 162 -4.37 -1.57 -7.69
CA ALA A 162 -3.89 -0.32 -8.25
C ALA A 162 -3.42 -0.47 -9.69
N ALA A 163 -2.65 -1.53 -9.99
CA ALA A 163 -2.21 -1.83 -11.36
C ALA A 163 -3.40 -2.12 -12.28
N LYS A 164 -4.42 -2.83 -11.79
CA LYS A 164 -5.64 -3.09 -12.57
C LYS A 164 -6.41 -1.81 -12.85
N ARG A 165 -6.48 -0.91 -11.87
CA ARG A 165 -7.09 0.41 -12.04
C ARG A 165 -6.31 1.26 -13.04
N ALA A 166 -4.99 1.29 -12.93
CA ALA A 166 -4.08 1.96 -13.88
C ALA A 166 -4.23 1.40 -15.30
N GLN A 167 -4.38 0.07 -15.44
CA GLN A 167 -4.62 -0.61 -16.71
C GLN A 167 -5.90 -0.11 -17.40
N LEU A 168 -7.01 -0.05 -16.63
CA LEU A 168 -8.32 0.34 -17.13
C LEU A 168 -8.45 1.86 -17.34
N GLY A 169 -7.81 2.65 -16.47
CA GLY A 169 -7.86 4.11 -16.48
C GLY A 169 -6.87 4.76 -17.44
N GLY A 170 -5.81 4.05 -17.83
CA GLY A 170 -4.78 4.53 -18.74
C GLY A 170 -3.74 5.41 -18.07
N ASN A 171 -2.97 4.82 -17.14
CA ASN A 171 -1.83 5.50 -16.53
C ASN A 171 -0.83 6.00 -17.60
N ASP A 172 -0.15 7.11 -17.33
CA ASP A 172 0.71 7.82 -18.30
C ASP A 172 0.03 8.20 -19.63
N GLY A 173 -1.30 8.30 -19.65
CA GLY A 173 -2.08 8.59 -20.86
C GLY A 173 -2.20 7.41 -21.83
N LEU A 174 -1.74 6.22 -21.45
CA LEU A 174 -1.76 5.03 -22.30
C LEU A 174 -3.03 4.21 -22.11
N ARG A 175 -4.01 4.35 -23.01
CA ARG A 175 -5.24 3.54 -22.98
C ARG A 175 -4.98 2.13 -23.55
N GLY A 176 -5.67 1.13 -23.00
CA GLY A 176 -5.63 -0.24 -23.53
C GLY A 176 -4.35 -1.01 -23.23
N MET A 177 -3.57 -0.60 -22.23
CA MET A 177 -2.34 -1.30 -21.87
C MET A 177 -2.60 -2.71 -21.32
N SER A 178 -1.62 -3.61 -21.49
CA SER A 178 -1.65 -4.91 -20.82
C SER A 178 -1.47 -4.73 -19.31
N TYR A 179 -1.93 -5.70 -18.52
CA TYR A 179 -1.74 -5.67 -17.08
C TYR A 179 -0.25 -5.66 -16.68
N ALA A 180 0.60 -6.37 -17.42
CA ALA A 180 2.05 -6.33 -17.21
C ALA A 180 2.65 -4.93 -17.48
N ARG A 181 2.13 -4.20 -18.47
CA ARG A 181 2.54 -2.82 -18.73
C ARG A 181 2.08 -1.87 -17.62
N ALA A 182 0.88 -2.08 -17.09
CA ALA A 182 0.36 -1.31 -15.95
C ALA A 182 1.17 -1.53 -14.66
N LEU A 183 1.62 -2.77 -14.42
CA LEU A 183 2.57 -3.05 -13.34
C LEU A 183 3.92 -2.34 -13.54
N GLY A 184 4.33 -2.17 -14.80
CA GLY A 184 5.53 -1.43 -15.17
C GLY A 184 5.42 0.07 -14.88
N SER A 185 4.30 0.70 -15.23
CA SER A 185 4.12 2.15 -15.02
C SER A 185 4.13 2.50 -13.53
N LEU A 186 3.44 1.73 -12.69
CA LEU A 186 3.48 1.94 -11.22
C LEU A 186 4.88 1.78 -10.60
N ASN A 187 5.82 1.17 -11.32
CA ASN A 187 7.21 0.97 -10.91
C ASN A 187 8.18 2.01 -11.49
N ASP A 188 7.77 2.87 -12.43
CA ASP A 188 8.66 3.86 -13.06
C ASP A 188 8.59 5.27 -12.45
N GLY A 189 7.80 5.41 -11.38
CA GLY A 189 7.62 6.64 -10.61
C GLY A 189 6.31 7.33 -10.96
N GLU A 190 5.62 7.85 -9.95
CA GLU A 190 4.28 8.43 -10.08
C GLU A 190 4.26 9.85 -9.48
N TYR A 191 3.26 10.65 -9.83
CA TYR A 191 2.90 11.84 -9.07
C TYR A 191 2.32 11.45 -7.71
N THR A 192 2.52 12.30 -6.71
CA THR A 192 2.33 11.94 -5.28
C THR A 192 0.92 11.48 -4.92
N ASP A 193 -0.10 12.04 -5.58
CA ASP A 193 -1.50 11.71 -5.38
C ASP A 193 -1.99 10.57 -6.30
N GLU A 194 -1.24 10.19 -7.34
CA GLU A 194 -1.65 9.11 -8.26
C GLU A 194 -1.77 7.76 -7.57
N GLY A 195 -0.84 7.42 -6.67
CA GLY A 195 -0.94 6.18 -5.89
C GLY A 195 -2.26 6.08 -5.09
N LEU A 196 -2.74 7.21 -4.54
CA LEU A 196 -4.02 7.25 -3.84
C LEU A 196 -5.20 7.09 -4.82
N ARG A 197 -5.13 7.72 -6.00
CA ARG A 197 -6.15 7.58 -7.06
C ARG A 197 -6.22 6.16 -7.60
N TRP A 198 -5.09 5.49 -7.81
CA TRP A 198 -5.06 4.11 -8.29
C TRP A 198 -5.61 3.11 -7.26
N LEU A 199 -5.52 3.44 -5.96
CA LEU A 199 -6.23 2.72 -4.90
C LEU A 199 -7.73 3.05 -4.82
N GLY A 200 -8.24 3.90 -5.72
CA GLY A 200 -9.64 4.29 -5.78
C GLY A 200 -10.07 5.14 -4.60
N LEU A 201 -9.18 6.05 -4.16
CA LEU A 201 -9.40 6.95 -3.02
C LEU A 201 -9.65 8.40 -3.44
N ALA A 202 -9.96 8.68 -4.71
CA ALA A 202 -10.05 10.05 -5.24
C ALA A 202 -10.93 11.00 -4.40
N ASN A 203 -12.03 10.49 -3.83
CA ASN A 203 -12.98 11.26 -3.00
C ASN A 203 -12.54 11.40 -1.52
N HIS A 204 -11.38 10.88 -1.17
CA HIS A 204 -10.82 10.85 0.20
C HIS A 204 -9.48 11.58 0.30
N ILE A 205 -9.04 12.24 -0.78
CA ILE A 205 -7.75 12.93 -0.84
C ILE A 205 -7.98 14.40 -0.49
N ARG A 206 -7.31 14.88 0.56
CA ARG A 206 -7.22 16.30 0.86
C ARG A 206 -5.78 16.80 0.73
N PRO A 207 -5.50 17.72 -0.21
CA PRO A 207 -4.23 18.44 -0.21
C PRO A 207 -4.09 19.22 1.10
N ILE A 208 -2.93 19.13 1.74
CA ILE A 208 -2.61 19.88 2.96
C ILE A 208 -1.33 20.67 2.78
N SER A 209 -1.13 21.71 3.59
CA SER A 209 0.14 22.46 3.61
C SER A 209 1.30 21.53 3.97
N PRO A 210 2.43 21.58 3.24
CA PRO A 210 3.61 20.78 3.54
C PRO A 210 4.38 21.26 4.79
N HIS A 211 3.93 22.35 5.42
CA HIS A 211 4.51 22.82 6.67
C HIS A 211 4.41 21.73 7.75
N TRP A 212 5.55 21.38 8.37
CA TRP A 212 5.64 20.23 9.26
C TRP A 212 4.67 20.27 10.44
N GLY A 213 4.49 21.45 11.05
CA GLY A 213 3.53 21.63 12.14
C GLY A 213 2.07 21.30 11.78
N ASN A 214 1.75 21.26 10.49
CA ASN A 214 0.45 20.82 9.96
C ASN A 214 0.48 19.30 9.68
N VAL A 215 1.45 18.84 8.88
CA VAL A 215 1.60 17.43 8.47
C VAL A 215 1.69 16.48 9.66
N ALA A 216 2.47 16.84 10.69
CA ALA A 216 2.72 16.01 11.86
C ALA A 216 1.46 15.71 12.68
N ARG A 217 0.35 16.43 12.47
CA ARG A 217 -0.92 16.25 13.19
C ARG A 217 -1.82 15.19 12.55
N TYR A 218 -1.58 14.83 11.29
CA TYR A 218 -2.42 13.87 10.58
C TYR A 218 -1.99 12.43 10.84
N THR A 219 -2.95 11.53 10.70
CA THR A 219 -2.75 10.10 10.95
C THR A 219 -2.40 9.31 9.68
N ALA A 220 -2.79 9.80 8.50
CA ALA A 220 -2.55 9.12 7.24
C ALA A 220 -2.25 10.14 6.14
N VAL A 221 -0.96 10.31 5.82
CA VAL A 221 -0.49 11.27 4.80
C VAL A 221 0.46 10.59 3.85
N VAL A 222 0.35 10.95 2.57
CA VAL A 222 1.39 10.74 1.56
C VAL A 222 2.10 12.07 1.37
N GLY A 223 3.39 12.10 1.69
CA GLY A 223 4.28 13.23 1.45
C GLY A 223 5.30 12.91 0.37
N SER A 224 5.79 13.90 -0.37
CA SER A 224 6.91 13.69 -1.30
C SER A 224 7.85 14.88 -1.38
N ASN A 225 9.08 14.57 -1.79
CA ASN A 225 10.06 15.53 -2.27
C ASN A 225 10.43 15.21 -3.73
N THR A 226 11.52 15.76 -4.25
CA THR A 226 11.94 15.58 -5.66
C THR A 226 12.33 14.15 -6.03
N GLY A 227 12.71 13.31 -5.06
CA GLY A 227 13.24 11.97 -5.33
C GLY A 227 12.45 10.82 -4.68
N HIS A 228 11.52 11.10 -3.77
CA HIS A 228 10.87 10.05 -2.99
C HIS A 228 9.50 10.46 -2.45
N ALA A 229 8.58 9.50 -2.42
CA ALA A 229 7.33 9.59 -1.67
C ALA A 229 7.40 8.75 -0.39
N MET A 230 6.83 9.30 0.67
CA MET A 230 6.94 8.83 2.04
C MET A 230 5.54 8.76 2.65
N PHE A 231 5.32 7.74 3.46
CA PHE A 231 4.16 7.70 4.34
C PHE A 231 4.46 8.51 5.61
N VAL A 232 3.52 9.35 6.02
CA VAL A 232 3.62 10.14 7.26
C VAL A 232 2.41 9.87 8.16
N SER A 233 2.68 9.63 9.44
CA SER A 233 1.66 9.49 10.47
C SER A 233 2.16 10.07 11.78
N ARG A 234 1.41 11.03 12.33
CA ARG A 234 1.63 11.61 13.67
C ARG A 234 3.08 12.03 13.92
N GLY A 235 3.69 12.71 12.95
CA GLY A 235 5.07 13.20 13.04
C GLY A 235 6.16 12.15 12.74
N TRP A 236 5.78 10.93 12.39
CA TRP A 236 6.70 9.90 11.94
C TRP A 236 6.65 9.75 10.42
N VAL A 237 7.81 9.66 9.80
CA VAL A 237 8.00 9.49 8.36
C VAL A 237 8.60 8.12 8.09
N GLU A 238 7.97 7.37 7.19
CA GLU A 238 8.46 6.11 6.67
C GLU A 238 9.38 6.34 5.48
N ARG A 239 10.60 5.82 5.58
CA ARG A 239 11.59 5.85 4.51
C ARG A 239 12.21 4.46 4.38
N TYR A 240 12.01 3.81 3.24
CA TYR A 240 12.64 2.53 2.90
C TYR A 240 12.50 1.43 3.98
N GLY A 241 11.35 1.42 4.67
CA GLY A 241 10.99 0.48 5.74
C GLY A 241 11.42 0.92 7.14
N GLN A 242 11.86 2.16 7.32
CA GLN A 242 12.28 2.70 8.62
C GLN A 242 11.41 3.89 9.02
N ALA A 243 11.10 4.00 10.31
CA ALA A 243 10.41 5.15 10.88
C ALA A 243 11.44 6.16 11.40
N SER A 244 11.27 7.44 11.07
CA SER A 244 12.10 8.53 11.58
C SER A 244 11.23 9.76 11.85
N ALA A 245 11.59 10.58 12.84
CA ALA A 245 10.91 11.84 13.10
C ALA A 245 11.40 12.95 12.15
N GLY A 246 10.54 13.91 11.83
CA GLY A 246 10.90 15.15 11.11
C GLY A 246 10.41 15.23 9.66
N GLN A 247 10.63 16.39 9.02
CA GLN A 247 9.95 16.79 7.77
C GLN A 247 10.58 16.23 6.47
N TRP A 248 11.86 15.84 6.46
CA TRP A 248 12.55 15.25 5.29
C TRP A 248 12.39 16.00 3.95
N GLY A 249 12.28 17.34 4.00
CA GLY A 249 12.15 18.16 2.80
C GLY A 249 10.87 17.89 2.00
N ILE A 250 9.79 17.46 2.66
CA ILE A 250 8.50 17.24 2.00
C ILE A 250 7.97 18.57 1.42
N HIS A 251 7.59 18.54 0.14
CA HIS A 251 7.07 19.69 -0.62
C HIS A 251 5.61 19.52 -1.05
N ARG A 252 5.13 18.27 -1.18
CA ARG A 252 3.75 17.96 -1.55
C ARG A 252 3.17 16.99 -0.53
N THR A 253 1.94 17.24 -0.09
CA THR A 253 1.29 16.46 0.96
C THR A 253 -0.20 16.30 0.74
N TYR A 254 -0.66 15.06 0.88
CA TYR A 254 -2.04 14.67 0.77
C TYR A 254 -2.45 13.83 1.98
N ALA A 255 -3.42 14.31 2.74
CA ALA A 255 -4.03 13.57 3.82
C ALA A 255 -5.21 12.73 3.31
N LEU A 256 -5.43 11.59 3.95
CA LEU A 256 -6.65 10.81 3.76
C LEU A 256 -7.69 11.14 4.83
N GLU A 257 -8.92 11.41 4.37
CA GLU A 257 -10.09 11.72 5.20
C GLU A 257 -11.28 10.82 4.89
#